data_AF-A0A258VN93-F1
#
_entry.id   AF-A0A258VN93-F1
#
_cell.length_a   1.000
_cell.length_b   1.000
_cell.length_c   1.000
_cell.angle_alpha   90.00
_cell.angle_beta   90.00
_cell.angle_gamma   90.00
#
_symmetry.space_group_name_H-M   'P 1'
#
loop_
_entity.id
_entity.type
_entity.pdbx_description
1 polymer ?
#
loop_
_entity_poly.entity_id
_entity_poly.type
_entity_poly.pdbx_seq_one_letter_code
_entity_poly.pdbx_strand_id
1 'polypeptide(L)'
;MLVSFLDSVKYVGHLVPISFLRIFLGYYYLQSAMLKYTSDFLNKPKIAETISEFLPLSQAPEWYKVIVTAQMIPQWQILAFLITGFEFAIAISYLIGYVVRPVAVLGVLLSLNMIFIMGPAYEDLNKTFLALHLVMAWIGAGRCLGVDYYFYKRRRGIWW
;
A
#
# COMPACT_ATOMS: atom_id res chain seq x y z
N MET A 1 16.93 9.54 18.74
CA MET A 1 15.80 9.18 17.84
C MET A 1 14.54 9.95 18.22
N LEU A 2 14.03 9.83 19.45
CA LEU A 2 12.83 10.55 19.92
C LEU A 2 12.94 12.09 19.85
N VAL A 3 14.11 12.66 20.17
CA VAL A 3 14.35 14.11 20.01
C VAL A 3 14.19 14.53 18.54
N SER A 4 14.72 13.74 17.62
CA SER A 4 14.59 14.00 16.17
C SER A 4 13.14 13.88 15.70
N PHE A 5 12.38 12.94 16.28
CA PHE A 5 10.96 12.78 15.98
C PHE A 5 10.16 14.05 16.35
N LEU A 6 10.39 14.62 17.53
CA LEU A 6 9.75 15.87 17.94
C LEU A 6 10.28 17.09 17.17
N ASP A 7 11.58 17.12 16.85
CA ASP A 7 12.17 18.15 16.00
C ASP A 7 11.50 18.20 14.62
N SER A 8 11.04 17.08 14.07
CA SER A 8 10.39 17.03 12.76
C SER A 8 9.16 17.93 12.68
N VAL A 9 8.45 18.15 13.80
CA VAL A 9 7.30 19.06 13.88
C VAL A 9 7.74 20.51 13.72
N LYS A 10 8.92 20.86 14.25
CA LYS A 10 9.45 22.23 14.16
C LYS A 10 9.93 22.56 12.75
N TYR A 11 10.60 21.63 12.07
CA TYR A 11 11.22 21.88 10.76
C TYR A 11 10.33 21.50 9.57
N VAL A 12 9.40 20.57 9.76
CA VAL A 12 8.53 20.01 8.72
C VAL A 12 7.07 19.95 9.19
N GLY A 13 6.67 20.91 10.02
CA GLY A 13 5.34 20.96 10.66
C GLY A 13 4.17 21.12 9.69
N HIS A 14 4.40 21.66 8.50
CA HIS A 14 3.38 21.75 7.46
C HIS A 14 2.90 20.38 6.96
N LEU A 15 3.66 19.30 7.21
CA LEU A 15 3.29 17.93 6.84
C LEU A 15 2.52 17.17 7.94
N VAL A 16 2.26 17.79 9.10
CA VAL A 16 1.55 17.14 10.21
C VAL A 16 0.19 16.54 9.80
N PRO A 17 -0.67 17.21 9.01
CA PRO A 17 -1.93 16.62 8.55
C PRO A 17 -1.71 15.33 7.72
N ILE A 18 -0.66 15.32 6.91
CA ILE A 18 -0.28 14.17 6.07
C ILE A 18 0.26 13.03 6.95
N SER A 19 0.98 13.35 8.03
CA SER A 19 1.43 12.33 9.00
C SER A 19 0.26 11.65 9.71
N PHE A 20 -0.81 12.39 10.05
CA PHE A 20 -2.02 11.78 10.61
C PHE A 20 -2.72 10.88 9.59
N LEU A 21 -2.87 11.36 8.35
CA LEU A 21 -3.42 10.56 7.25
C LEU A 21 -2.60 9.30 7.00
N ARG A 22 -1.26 9.38 7.08
CA ARG A 22 -0.33 8.24 6.97
C ARG A 22 -0.62 7.21 8.06
N ILE A 23 -0.71 7.63 9.32
CA ILE A 23 -0.98 6.74 10.46
C ILE A 23 -2.37 6.10 10.32
N PHE A 24 -3.38 6.88 9.93
CA PHE A 24 -4.73 6.37 9.69
C PHE A 24 -4.75 5.29 8.61
N LEU A 25 -4.13 5.56 7.45
CA LEU A 25 -3.99 4.56 6.38
C LEU A 25 -3.21 3.33 6.85
N GLY A 26 -2.14 3.52 7.63
CA GLY A 26 -1.38 2.42 8.21
C GLY A 26 -2.24 1.51 9.08
N TYR A 27 -3.10 2.10 9.92
CA TYR A 27 -4.06 1.35 10.73
C TYR A 27 -5.11 0.61 9.88
N TYR A 28 -5.65 1.28 8.86
CA TYR A 28 -6.60 0.68 7.93
C TYR A 28 -6.02 -0.56 7.23
N TYR A 29 -4.80 -0.44 6.69
CA TYR A 29 -4.10 -1.56 6.05
C TYR A 29 -3.77 -2.68 7.05
N LEU A 30 -3.44 -2.35 8.30
CA LEU A 30 -3.22 -3.36 9.33
C LEU A 30 -4.48 -4.18 9.59
N GLN A 31 -5.63 -3.51 9.70
CA GLN A 31 -6.92 -4.17 9.89
C GLN A 31 -7.27 -5.07 8.69
N SER A 32 -7.09 -4.56 7.46
CA SER A 32 -7.34 -5.32 6.24
C SER A 32 -6.44 -6.56 6.14
N ALA A 33 -5.14 -6.40 6.39
CA ALA A 33 -4.18 -7.50 6.37
C ALA A 33 -4.46 -8.54 7.44
N MET A 34 -4.81 -8.12 8.67
CA MET A 34 -5.18 -9.03 9.76
C MET A 34 -6.46 -9.81 9.44
N LEU A 35 -7.46 -9.16 8.83
CA LEU A 35 -8.67 -9.83 8.39
C LEU A 35 -8.37 -10.88 7.30
N LYS A 36 -7.49 -10.56 6.33
CA LYS A 36 -7.06 -11.54 5.31
C LYS A 36 -6.25 -12.69 5.90
N TYR A 37 -5.38 -12.40 6.87
CA TYR A 37 -4.54 -13.39 7.53
C TYR A 37 -5.35 -14.35 8.41
N THR A 38 -6.34 -13.86 9.14
CA THR A 38 -7.17 -14.67 10.05
C THR A 38 -8.33 -15.37 9.33
N SER A 39 -8.71 -14.89 8.15
CA SER A 39 -9.75 -15.52 7.34
C SER A 39 -9.18 -16.57 6.39
N ASP A 40 -10.06 -17.28 5.69
CA ASP A 40 -9.68 -18.28 4.67
C ASP A 40 -9.06 -17.70 3.39
N PHE A 41 -8.69 -16.40 3.36
CA PHE A 41 -8.17 -15.76 2.15
C PHE A 41 -6.88 -16.41 1.64
N LEU A 42 -6.03 -16.91 2.53
CA LEU A 42 -4.77 -17.58 2.18
C LEU A 42 -4.96 -19.08 1.85
N ASN A 43 -6.07 -19.67 2.28
CA ASN A 43 -6.31 -21.12 2.19
C ASN A 43 -7.30 -21.49 1.08
N LYS A 44 -8.11 -20.55 0.61
CA LYS A 44 -9.12 -20.77 -0.44
C LYS A 44 -8.86 -19.86 -1.64
N PRO A 45 -9.17 -20.29 -2.87
CA PRO A 45 -8.92 -19.53 -4.11
C PRO A 45 -9.87 -18.33 -4.32
N LYS A 46 -10.26 -17.64 -3.24
CA LYS A 46 -11.18 -16.48 -3.28
C LYS A 46 -10.67 -15.39 -4.23
N ILE A 47 -9.37 -15.12 -4.20
CA ILE A 47 -8.78 -14.12 -5.10
C ILE A 47 -8.92 -14.59 -6.56
N ALA A 48 -8.66 -15.86 -6.87
CA ALA A 48 -8.76 -16.42 -8.21
C ALA A 48 -10.19 -16.35 -8.76
N GLU A 49 -11.18 -16.65 -7.91
CA GLU A 49 -12.60 -16.50 -8.22
C GLU A 49 -12.93 -15.05 -8.55
N THR A 50 -12.50 -14.11 -7.69
CA THR A 50 -12.70 -12.67 -7.89
C THR A 50 -12.05 -12.19 -9.20
N ILE A 51 -10.82 -12.63 -9.49
CA ILE A 51 -10.13 -12.29 -10.75
C ILE A 51 -10.95 -12.80 -11.93
N SER A 52 -11.38 -14.07 -11.90
CA SER A 52 -12.08 -14.71 -13.01
C SER A 52 -13.43 -14.04 -13.30
N GLU A 53 -14.08 -13.53 -12.26
CA GLU A 53 -15.36 -12.80 -12.36
C GLU A 53 -15.17 -11.40 -12.95
N PHE A 54 -14.22 -10.61 -12.43
CA PHE A 54 -14.14 -9.18 -12.74
C PHE A 54 -13.12 -8.80 -13.82
N LEU A 55 -12.07 -9.59 -14.02
CA LEU A 55 -11.03 -9.29 -15.02
C LEU A 55 -11.60 -9.17 -16.45
N PRO A 56 -12.54 -10.03 -16.90
CA PRO A 56 -13.15 -9.89 -18.23
C PRO A 56 -13.91 -8.58 -18.40
N LEU A 57 -14.61 -8.15 -17.34
CA LEU A 57 -15.42 -6.92 -17.28
C LEU A 57 -14.59 -5.65 -17.12
N SER A 58 -13.34 -5.78 -16.64
CA SER A 58 -12.45 -4.64 -16.43
C SER A 58 -12.03 -3.98 -17.74
N GLN A 59 -11.72 -2.68 -17.67
CA GLN A 59 -11.10 -1.91 -18.75
C GLN A 59 -9.59 -2.17 -18.87
N ALA A 60 -9.07 -3.25 -18.30
CA ALA A 60 -7.65 -3.57 -18.36
C ALA A 60 -7.21 -3.87 -19.81
N PRO A 61 -5.96 -3.54 -20.18
CA PRO A 61 -5.42 -3.90 -21.49
C PRO A 61 -5.41 -5.42 -21.70
N GLU A 62 -5.61 -5.86 -22.95
CA GLU A 62 -5.74 -7.30 -23.26
C GLU A 62 -4.48 -8.11 -22.88
N TRP A 63 -3.30 -7.54 -23.12
CA TRP A 63 -2.04 -8.18 -22.72
C TRP A 63 -1.96 -8.45 -21.21
N TYR A 64 -2.54 -7.56 -20.39
CA TYR A 64 -2.59 -7.73 -18.95
C TYR A 64 -3.57 -8.83 -18.57
N LYS A 65 -4.76 -8.86 -19.20
CA LYS A 65 -5.75 -9.92 -18.98
C LYS A 65 -5.16 -11.31 -19.26
N VAL A 66 -4.40 -11.46 -20.35
CA VAL A 66 -3.73 -12.72 -20.70
C VAL A 66 -2.71 -13.13 -19.65
N ILE A 67 -1.85 -12.22 -19.17
CA ILE A 67 -0.84 -12.52 -18.14
C ILE A 67 -1.51 -12.94 -16.83
N VAL A 68 -2.51 -12.19 -16.38
CA VAL A 68 -3.20 -12.48 -15.12
C VAL A 68 -3.90 -13.84 -15.22
N THR A 69 -4.55 -14.14 -16.34
CA THR A 69 -5.26 -15.40 -16.53
C THR A 69 -4.31 -16.59 -16.61
N ALA A 70 -3.19 -16.45 -17.32
CA ALA A 70 -2.24 -17.55 -17.57
C ALA A 70 -1.28 -17.81 -16.39
N GLN A 71 -0.93 -16.77 -15.61
CA GLN A 71 0.10 -16.87 -14.56
C GLN A 71 -0.45 -16.66 -13.15
N MET A 72 -1.29 -15.64 -12.94
CA MET A 72 -1.75 -15.29 -11.60
C MET A 72 -2.88 -16.18 -11.08
N ILE A 73 -3.85 -16.56 -11.92
CA ILE A 73 -4.96 -17.45 -11.51
C ILE A 73 -4.44 -18.83 -11.08
N PRO A 74 -3.55 -19.52 -11.83
CA PRO A 74 -3.02 -20.82 -11.41
C PRO A 74 -2.19 -20.73 -10.12
N GLN A 75 -1.51 -19.61 -9.89
CA GLN A 75 -0.64 -19.37 -8.72
C GLN A 75 -1.31 -18.50 -7.66
N TRP A 76 -2.64 -18.61 -7.51
CA TRP A 76 -3.45 -17.75 -6.65
C TRP A 76 -2.96 -17.68 -5.20
N GLN A 77 -2.39 -18.76 -4.67
CA GLN A 77 -1.93 -18.81 -3.28
C GLN A 77 -0.71 -17.89 -3.07
N ILE A 78 0.21 -17.86 -4.04
CA ILE A 78 1.37 -16.95 -4.03
C ILE A 78 0.87 -15.51 -4.12
N LEU A 79 -0.10 -15.25 -5.00
CA LEU A 79 -0.70 -13.93 -5.13
C LEU A 79 -1.38 -13.47 -3.83
N ALA A 80 -2.18 -14.33 -3.19
CA ALA A 80 -2.85 -14.03 -1.93
C ALA A 80 -1.83 -13.70 -0.81
N PHE A 81 -0.73 -14.46 -0.76
CA PHE A 81 0.37 -14.21 0.17
C PHE A 81 1.07 -12.88 -0.11
N LEU A 82 1.36 -12.56 -1.38
CA LEU A 82 1.99 -11.30 -1.78
C LEU A 82 1.10 -10.09 -1.46
N ILE A 83 -0.20 -10.16 -1.77
CA ILE A 83 -1.16 -9.10 -1.45
C ILE A 83 -1.17 -8.83 0.05
N THR A 84 -1.37 -9.89 0.85
CA THR A 84 -1.44 -9.76 2.31
C THR A 84 -0.11 -9.27 2.89
N GLY A 85 1.01 -9.76 2.37
CA GLY A 85 2.36 -9.34 2.77
C GLY A 85 2.65 -7.87 2.43
N PHE A 86 2.23 -7.38 1.27
CA PHE A 86 2.35 -5.97 0.91
C PHE A 86 1.47 -5.09 1.78
N GLU A 87 0.25 -5.51 2.11
CA GLU A 87 -0.61 -4.76 3.03
C GLU A 87 0.02 -4.66 4.43
N PHE A 88 0.64 -5.72 4.95
CA PHE A 88 1.40 -5.66 6.19
C PHE A 88 2.62 -4.74 6.10
N ALA A 89 3.37 -4.80 4.99
CA ALA A 89 4.52 -3.92 4.79
C ALA A 89 4.11 -2.44 4.77
N ILE A 90 3.01 -2.11 4.08
CA ILE A 90 2.42 -0.77 4.03
C ILE A 90 1.97 -0.35 5.43
N ALA A 91 1.23 -1.19 6.13
CA ALA A 91 0.73 -0.92 7.47
C ALA A 91 1.85 -0.56 8.46
N ILE A 92 2.86 -1.44 8.57
CA ILE A 92 3.96 -1.28 9.51
C ILE A 92 4.79 -0.04 9.14
N SER A 93 5.11 0.14 7.86
CA SER A 93 5.86 1.30 7.37
C SER A 93 5.15 2.60 7.68
N TYR A 94 3.84 2.68 7.48
CA TYR A 94 3.05 3.91 7.66
C TYR A 94 2.81 4.24 9.13
N LEU A 95 2.60 3.24 9.98
CA LEU A 95 2.44 3.44 11.42
C LEU A 95 3.74 3.94 12.06
N ILE A 96 4.87 3.30 11.74
CA ILE A 96 6.19 3.68 12.28
C ILE A 96 6.74 4.95 11.60
N GLY A 97 6.36 5.17 10.33
CA GLY A 97 6.96 6.19 9.49
C GLY A 97 8.39 5.85 9.09
N TYR A 98 8.66 4.56 8.79
CA TYR A 98 9.96 4.06 8.34
C TYR A 98 9.85 3.50 6.92
N VAL A 99 10.73 3.94 6.02
CA VAL A 99 10.83 3.50 4.63
C VAL A 99 9.52 3.77 3.88
N VAL A 100 8.87 4.90 4.21
CA VAL A 100 7.50 5.24 3.74
C VAL A 100 7.47 5.43 2.23
N ARG A 101 8.52 6.02 1.64
CA ARG A 101 8.57 6.30 0.20
C ARG A 101 8.57 5.05 -0.67
N PRO A 102 9.54 4.12 -0.55
CA PRO A 102 9.53 2.92 -1.38
C PRO A 102 8.33 2.02 -1.07
N VAL A 103 7.84 1.99 0.18
CA VAL A 103 6.62 1.24 0.50
C VAL A 103 5.36 1.89 -0.07
N ALA A 104 5.31 3.22 -0.17
CA ALA A 104 4.24 3.91 -0.87
C ALA A 104 4.23 3.57 -2.37
N VAL A 105 5.40 3.38 -3.00
CA VAL A 105 5.49 2.89 -4.39
C VAL A 105 4.90 1.48 -4.51
N LEU A 106 5.15 0.59 -3.53
CA LEU A 106 4.48 -0.73 -3.49
C LEU A 106 2.96 -0.57 -3.35
N GLY A 107 2.50 0.38 -2.53
CA GLY A 107 1.08 0.72 -2.41
C GLY A 107 0.46 1.18 -3.73
N VAL A 108 1.16 2.02 -4.49
CA VAL A 108 0.73 2.44 -5.85
C VAL A 108 0.56 1.22 -6.76
N LEU A 109 1.56 0.33 -6.80
CA LEU A 109 1.49 -0.88 -7.62
C LEU A 109 0.36 -1.80 -7.18
N LEU A 110 0.16 -1.97 -5.86
CA LEU A 110 -0.93 -2.76 -5.32
C LEU A 110 -2.29 -2.18 -5.71
N SER A 111 -2.53 -0.89 -5.47
CA SER A 111 -3.78 -0.22 -5.83
C SER A 111 -4.07 -0.28 -7.32
N LEU A 112 -3.06 -0.11 -8.19
CA LEU A 112 -3.22 -0.24 -9.64
C LEU A 112 -3.72 -1.63 -10.05
N ASN A 113 -3.16 -2.70 -9.47
CA ASN A 113 -3.63 -4.06 -9.75
C ASN A 113 -5.04 -4.29 -9.20
N MET A 114 -5.34 -3.78 -7.99
CA MET A 114 -6.65 -3.97 -7.36
C MET A 114 -7.79 -3.27 -8.10
N ILE A 115 -7.53 -2.13 -8.77
CA ILE A 115 -8.50 -1.45 -9.64
C ILE A 115 -9.05 -2.42 -10.71
N PHE A 116 -8.19 -3.25 -11.30
CA PHE A 116 -8.61 -4.16 -12.37
C PHE A 116 -9.19 -5.48 -11.88
N ILE A 117 -8.82 -5.92 -10.67
CA ILE A 117 -9.08 -7.28 -10.20
C ILE A 117 -10.26 -7.36 -9.21
N MET A 118 -10.51 -6.34 -8.38
CA MET A 118 -11.50 -6.41 -7.29
C MET A 118 -12.95 -6.09 -7.68
N GLY A 119 -13.18 -5.64 -8.92
CA GLY A 119 -14.50 -5.26 -9.41
C GLY A 119 -14.95 -3.84 -9.07
N PRO A 120 -16.11 -3.40 -9.59
CA PRO A 120 -16.55 -2.00 -9.59
C PRO A 120 -16.85 -1.46 -8.19
N ALA A 121 -17.27 -2.31 -7.25
CA ALA A 121 -17.59 -1.91 -5.88
C ALA A 121 -16.37 -1.35 -5.11
N TYR A 122 -15.16 -1.74 -5.50
CA TYR A 122 -13.91 -1.33 -4.86
C TYR A 122 -13.08 -0.40 -5.73
N GLU A 123 -13.53 -0.10 -6.95
CA GLU A 123 -12.76 0.65 -7.94
C GLU A 123 -12.44 2.08 -7.45
N ASP A 124 -13.45 2.81 -6.98
CA ASP A 124 -13.28 4.19 -6.51
C ASP A 124 -12.43 4.26 -5.23
N LEU A 125 -12.56 3.25 -4.36
CA LEU A 125 -11.71 3.12 -3.18
C LEU A 125 -10.25 2.91 -3.57
N ASN A 126 -9.98 2.01 -4.52
CA ASN A 126 -8.62 1.72 -4.98
C ASN A 126 -8.01 2.90 -5.76
N LYS A 127 -8.81 3.67 -6.53
CA LYS A 127 -8.38 4.94 -7.13
C LYS A 127 -8.01 5.99 -6.08
N THR A 128 -8.77 6.04 -4.99
CA THR A 128 -8.48 6.93 -3.87
C THR A 128 -7.17 6.52 -3.17
N PHE A 129 -6.99 5.23 -2.89
CA PHE A 129 -5.73 4.71 -2.33
C PHE A 129 -4.54 4.95 -3.24
N LEU A 130 -4.70 4.77 -4.55
CA LEU A 130 -3.69 5.08 -5.55
C LEU A 130 -3.20 6.53 -5.42
N ALA A 131 -4.14 7.49 -5.40
CA ALA A 131 -3.83 8.90 -5.24
C ALA A 131 -3.13 9.18 -3.91
N LEU A 132 -3.61 8.59 -2.81
CA LEU A 132 -3.02 8.76 -1.49
C LEU A 132 -1.58 8.23 -1.44
N HIS A 133 -1.33 7.03 -1.98
CA HIS A 133 0.02 6.47 -2.03
C HIS A 133 0.99 7.31 -2.89
N LEU A 134 0.52 7.85 -4.02
CA LEU A 134 1.31 8.78 -4.84
C LEU A 134 1.70 10.03 -4.05
N VAL A 135 0.75 10.63 -3.32
CA VAL A 135 1.02 11.81 -2.47
C VAL A 135 2.01 11.47 -1.36
N MET A 136 1.85 10.32 -0.69
CA MET A 136 2.76 9.87 0.37
C MET A 136 4.18 9.64 -0.15
N ALA A 137 4.33 9.04 -1.34
CA ALA A 137 5.61 8.83 -2.00
C ALA A 137 6.28 10.16 -2.38
N TRP A 138 5.52 11.07 -3.01
CA TRP A 138 6.00 12.36 -3.50
C TRP A 138 6.53 13.24 -2.37
N ILE A 139 5.68 13.47 -1.36
CA ILE A 139 5.98 14.38 -0.26
C ILE A 139 7.02 13.78 0.70
N GLY A 140 7.08 12.45 0.79
CA GLY A 140 7.91 11.77 1.77
C GLY A 140 7.32 11.90 3.18
N ALA A 141 6.09 11.42 3.34
CA ALA A 141 5.33 11.55 4.58
C ALA A 141 6.00 10.92 5.82
N GLY A 142 7.02 10.08 5.65
CA GLY A 142 7.84 9.57 6.76
C GLY A 142 8.70 10.63 7.46
N ARG A 143 8.96 11.77 6.81
CA ARG A 143 9.83 12.84 7.32
C ARG A 143 9.21 13.68 8.43
N CYS A 144 7.89 13.62 8.61
CA CYS A 144 7.21 14.30 9.70
C CYS A 144 6.54 13.27 10.60
N LEU A 145 6.81 13.35 11.91
CA LEU A 145 6.33 12.39 12.91
C LEU A 145 6.59 10.94 12.50
N GLY A 146 7.77 10.67 11.93
CA GLY A 146 8.18 9.34 11.49
C GLY A 146 9.68 9.12 11.71
N VAL A 147 10.08 7.85 11.69
CA VAL A 147 11.48 7.45 11.86
C VAL A 147 12.35 7.87 10.67
N ASP A 148 11.79 8.06 9.47
CA ASP A 148 12.53 8.50 8.28
C ASP A 148 13.24 9.84 8.50
N TYR A 149 12.69 10.74 9.32
CA TYR A 149 13.35 12.02 9.63
C TYR A 149 14.74 11.83 10.26
N TYR A 150 14.91 10.80 11.10
CA TYR A 150 16.19 10.51 11.74
C TYR A 150 17.26 10.11 10.72
N PHE A 151 16.88 9.32 9.71
CA PHE A 151 17.78 8.92 8.63
C PHE A 151 17.99 10.04 7.62
N TYR A 152 16.93 10.76 7.23
CA TYR A 152 17.00 11.91 6.33
C TYR A 152 17.98 12.99 6.82
N LYS A 153 17.98 13.28 8.14
CA LYS A 153 18.91 14.24 8.75
C LYS A 153 20.39 13.82 8.61
N ARG A 154 20.66 12.51 8.59
CA ARG A 154 22.03 11.94 8.53
C ARG A 154 22.49 11.61 7.12
N ARG A 155 21.57 11.16 6.26
CA ARG A 155 21.79 10.79 4.86
C ARG A 155 20.62 11.33 4.04
N ARG A 156 20.84 12.40 3.28
CA ARG A 156 19.83 13.05 2.42
C ARG A 156 19.51 12.24 1.15
N GLY A 157 19.34 10.92 1.29
CA GLY A 157 18.97 10.04 0.19
C GLY A 157 17.53 10.25 -0.27
N ILE A 158 17.28 9.91 -1.53
CA ILE A 158 15.96 10.05 -2.19
C ILE A 158 14.89 9.16 -1.52
N TRP A 159 15.30 8.07 -0.88
CA TRP A 159 14.42 7.09 -0.26
C TRP A 159 13.95 7.44 1.15
N TRP A 160 14.54 8.47 1.77
CA TRP A 160 14.16 9.00 3.09
C TRP A 160 13.45 10.36 2.94
#